data_AF-A0A486XTL6-F1
#
_entry.id   AF-A0A486XTL6-F1
#
_cell.length_a   1.000
_cell.length_b   1.000
_cell.length_c   1.000
_cell.angle_alpha   90.00
_cell.angle_beta   90.00
_cell.angle_gamma   90.00
#
_symmetry.space_group_name_H-M   'P 1'
#
loop_
_entity.id
_entity.type
_entity.pdbx_description
1 polymer ?
#
loop_
_entity_poly.entity_id
_entity_poly.type
_entity_poly.pdbx_seq_one_letter_code
_entity_poly.pdbx_strand_id
1 'polypeptide(L)'
;MRQLCCVALLAALSCQVAAHEMKAALSKVLFNDRSGNIEVMHRFYVHDAEHGVKQLLDKSADLLSSEQTQQTFSQYVSEHFALTTLKGEAITLSLVGGQLEGRFFWVYQEAPIPAELQGLCIKQDALQVLWPAQVNTVNIEGRGEVKSLSFDSKTGWQQLSF
;
A
#
# COMPACT_ATOMS: atom_id res chain seq x y z
N MET A 1 -52.48 8.86 -20.00
CA MET A 1 -52.28 8.89 -18.53
C MET A 1 -51.56 7.65 -17.98
N ARG A 2 -51.83 6.42 -18.46
CA ARG A 2 -51.19 5.19 -17.92
C ARG A 2 -49.66 5.11 -18.14
N GLN A 3 -49.14 5.71 -19.23
CA GLN A 3 -47.69 5.72 -19.50
C GLN A 3 -46.90 6.77 -18.70
N LEU A 4 -47.53 7.88 -18.31
CA LEU A 4 -46.88 8.87 -17.43
C LEU A 4 -46.66 8.32 -16.01
N CYS A 5 -47.57 7.47 -15.51
CA CYS A 5 -47.40 6.81 -14.21
C CYS A 5 -46.23 5.82 -14.20
N CYS A 6 -45.93 5.14 -15.31
CA CYS A 6 -44.81 4.21 -15.40
C CYS A 6 -43.45 4.91 -15.40
N VAL A 7 -43.34 6.09 -16.03
CA VAL A 7 -42.10 6.88 -16.07
C VAL A 7 -41.78 7.48 -14.69
N ALA A 8 -42.80 7.92 -13.94
CA ALA A 8 -42.63 8.45 -12.59
C ALA A 8 -42.16 7.38 -11.58
N LEU A 9 -42.56 6.11 -11.76
CA LEU A 9 -42.11 5.02 -10.89
C LEU A 9 -40.62 4.67 -11.09
N LEU A 10 -40.11 4.75 -12.33
CA LEU A 10 -38.71 4.44 -12.65
C LEU A 10 -37.71 5.48 -12.11
N ALA A 11 -38.12 6.75 -11.99
CA ALA A 11 -37.27 7.81 -11.42
C ALA A 11 -37.13 7.74 -9.88
N ALA A 12 -38.05 7.05 -9.19
CA ALA A 12 -37.99 6.87 -7.74
C ALA A 12 -37.10 5.70 -7.30
N LEU A 13 -36.55 4.92 -8.24
CA LEU A 13 -35.68 3.76 -8.02
C LEU A 13 -34.18 4.06 -8.14
N SER A 14 -33.79 5.33 -8.24
CA SER A 14 -32.40 5.73 -8.06
C SER A 14 -31.99 5.60 -6.59
N CYS A 15 -31.81 4.35 -6.15
CA CYS A 15 -31.08 4.02 -4.94
C CYS A 15 -29.76 4.78 -4.99
N GLN A 16 -29.49 5.55 -3.95
CA GLN A 16 -28.19 6.17 -3.72
C GLN A 16 -27.16 5.04 -3.63
N VAL A 17 -26.51 4.74 -4.76
CA VAL A 17 -25.33 3.89 -4.74
C VAL A 17 -24.28 4.74 -4.04
N ALA A 18 -24.07 4.45 -2.75
CA ALA A 18 -22.93 4.98 -2.02
C ALA A 18 -21.69 4.34 -2.65
N ALA A 19 -21.14 5.03 -3.66
CA ALA A 19 -19.80 4.77 -4.17
C ALA A 19 -18.83 5.19 -3.07
N HIS A 20 -18.69 4.34 -2.05
CA HIS A 20 -17.68 4.51 -1.01
C HIS A 20 -16.33 4.46 -1.71
N GLU A 21 -15.59 5.57 -1.64
CA GLU A 21 -14.24 5.64 -2.17
C GLU A 21 -13.40 4.57 -1.46
N MET A 22 -12.89 3.60 -2.22
CA MET A 22 -12.08 2.53 -1.66
C MET A 22 -10.63 2.99 -1.56
N LYS A 23 -10.15 3.15 -0.33
CA LYS A 23 -8.74 3.44 -0.04
C LYS A 23 -7.90 2.18 -0.27
N ALA A 24 -6.74 2.34 -0.91
CA ALA A 24 -5.86 1.23 -1.22
C ALA A 24 -4.40 1.67 -1.37
N ALA A 25 -3.49 0.75 -1.04
CA ALA A 25 -2.08 0.86 -1.38
C ALA A 25 -1.63 -0.38 -2.16
N LEU A 26 -0.68 -0.21 -3.06
CA LEU A 26 -0.03 -1.30 -3.77
C LEU A 26 1.45 -1.33 -3.43
N SER A 27 1.97 -2.46 -2.98
CA SER A 27 3.39 -2.70 -2.81
C SER A 27 3.87 -3.76 -3.79
N LYS A 28 5.07 -3.59 -4.34
CA LYS A 28 5.80 -4.62 -5.07
C LYS A 28 7.02 -5.00 -4.26
N VAL A 29 7.24 -6.29 -4.06
CA VAL A 29 8.48 -6.89 -3.56
C VAL A 29 9.13 -7.60 -4.75
N LEU A 30 10.23 -7.06 -5.24
CA LEU A 30 10.97 -7.59 -6.37
C LEU A 30 12.28 -8.22 -5.89
N PHE A 31 12.49 -9.49 -6.22
CA PHE A 31 13.79 -10.12 -6.12
C PHE A 31 14.61 -9.79 -7.36
N ASN A 32 15.57 -8.87 -7.23
CA ASN A 32 16.38 -8.40 -8.35
C ASN A 32 17.78 -9.04 -8.31
N ASP A 33 17.97 -10.09 -9.11
CA ASP A 33 19.26 -10.79 -9.21
C ASP A 33 20.41 -9.90 -9.73
N ARG A 34 20.10 -8.79 -10.42
CA ARG A 34 21.13 -7.87 -10.93
C ARG A 34 21.76 -7.05 -9.82
N SER A 35 20.95 -6.54 -8.89
CA SER A 35 21.42 -5.77 -7.73
C SER A 35 21.80 -6.68 -6.56
N GLY A 36 21.27 -7.91 -6.53
CA GLY A 36 21.38 -8.80 -5.38
C GLY A 36 20.45 -8.38 -4.23
N ASN A 37 19.50 -7.49 -4.49
CA ASN A 37 18.60 -6.91 -3.50
C ASN A 37 17.15 -7.38 -3.69
N ILE A 38 16.45 -7.46 -2.56
CA ILE A 38 15.01 -7.33 -2.49
C ILE A 38 14.72 -5.83 -2.59
N GLU A 39 13.99 -5.43 -3.63
CA GLU A 39 13.55 -4.06 -3.86
C GLU A 39 12.05 -3.97 -3.55
N VAL A 40 11.68 -3.04 -2.68
CA VAL A 40 10.29 -2.84 -2.26
C VAL A 40 9.82 -1.46 -2.72
N MET A 41 8.72 -1.43 -3.46
CA MET A 41 8.13 -0.21 -4.01
C MET A 41 6.70 -0.10 -3.53
N HIS A 42 6.40 0.91 -2.72
CA HIS A 42 5.04 1.21 -2.27
C HIS A 42 4.47 2.34 -3.11
N ARG A 43 3.22 2.20 -3.53
CA ARG A 43 2.50 3.19 -4.32
C ARG A 43 1.21 3.56 -3.62
N PHE A 44 1.07 4.85 -3.34
CA PHE A 44 -0.13 5.46 -2.76
C PHE A 44 -0.65 6.52 -3.73
N TYR A 45 -1.96 6.71 -3.79
CA TYR A 45 -2.48 7.93 -4.41
C TYR A 45 -2.02 9.14 -3.60
N VAL A 46 -1.56 10.18 -4.29
CA VAL A 46 -0.96 11.34 -3.60
C VAL A 46 -1.96 12.04 -2.68
N HIS A 47 -3.25 12.10 -3.04
CA HIS A 47 -4.28 12.69 -2.19
C HIS A 47 -4.48 11.90 -0.88
N ASP A 48 -4.34 10.57 -0.93
CA ASP A 48 -4.44 9.72 0.26
C ASP A 48 -3.18 9.84 1.11
N ALA A 49 -2.01 9.85 0.50
CA ALA A 49 -0.75 10.07 1.21
C ALA A 49 -0.74 11.44 1.92
N GLU A 50 -1.15 12.51 1.20
CA GLU A 50 -1.29 13.88 1.73
C GLU A 50 -2.26 13.94 2.91
N HIS A 51 -3.43 13.31 2.79
CA HIS A 51 -4.38 13.25 3.89
C HIS A 51 -3.83 12.42 5.06
N GLY A 52 -3.17 11.30 4.76
CA GLY A 52 -2.54 10.42 5.73
C GLY A 52 -1.51 11.15 6.60
N VAL A 53 -0.53 11.80 5.96
CA VAL A 53 0.51 12.56 6.67
C VAL A 53 -0.08 13.70 7.51
N LYS A 54 -1.12 14.37 7.02
CA LYS A 54 -1.81 15.44 7.76
C LYS A 54 -2.52 14.97 9.02
N GLN A 55 -3.19 13.82 8.94
CA GLN A 55 -3.97 13.31 10.07
C GLN A 55 -3.10 12.60 11.10
N LEU A 56 -2.06 11.91 10.65
CA LEU A 56 -1.25 11.05 11.51
C LEU A 56 -0.05 11.77 12.13
N LEU A 57 0.54 12.74 11.42
CA LEU A 57 1.86 13.27 11.76
C LEU A 57 1.86 14.79 11.96
N ASP A 58 1.43 15.57 10.95
CA ASP A 58 1.46 17.04 11.01
C ASP A 58 0.35 17.67 10.15
N LYS A 59 -0.59 18.39 10.78
CA LYS A 59 -1.71 19.06 10.09
C LYS A 59 -1.26 20.09 9.04
N SER A 60 -0.05 20.62 9.16
CA SER A 60 0.54 21.58 8.23
C SER A 60 1.39 20.95 7.12
N ALA A 61 1.48 19.61 7.11
CA ALA A 61 2.20 18.86 6.08
C ALA A 61 1.78 19.25 4.66
N ASP A 62 2.72 19.24 3.73
CA ASP A 62 2.47 19.44 2.30
C ASP A 62 3.35 18.49 1.49
N LEU A 63 2.82 17.31 1.18
CA LEU A 63 3.51 16.26 0.45
C LEU A 63 3.85 16.68 -0.99
N LEU A 64 3.08 17.61 -1.57
CA LEU A 64 3.27 18.05 -2.94
C LEU A 64 4.47 18.97 -3.09
N SER A 65 4.78 19.79 -2.08
CA SER A 65 5.82 20.81 -2.18
C SER A 65 6.97 20.69 -1.16
N SER A 66 6.78 19.94 -0.07
CA SER A 66 7.76 19.84 1.02
C SER A 66 8.53 18.52 0.99
N GLU A 67 9.83 18.58 0.71
CA GLU A 67 10.73 17.43 0.82
C GLU A 67 10.72 16.84 2.23
N GLN A 68 10.62 17.67 3.26
CA GLN A 68 10.53 17.22 4.64
C GLN A 68 9.27 16.38 4.87
N THR A 69 8.12 16.82 4.33
CA THR A 69 6.87 16.05 4.42
C THR A 69 6.99 14.72 3.66
N GLN A 70 7.61 14.73 2.49
CA GLN A 70 7.86 13.52 1.70
C GLN A 70 8.75 12.53 2.44
N GLN A 71 9.82 12.99 3.10
CA GLN A 71 10.67 12.15 3.95
C GLN A 71 9.91 11.60 5.15
N THR A 72 9.14 12.44 5.84
CA THR A 72 8.33 12.03 7.00
C THR A 72 7.30 10.96 6.61
N PHE A 73 6.62 11.11 5.48
CA PHE A 73 5.69 10.09 4.99
C PHE A 73 6.41 8.80 4.56
N SER A 74 7.58 8.93 3.91
CA SER A 74 8.39 7.77 3.51
C SER A 74 8.87 6.97 4.72
N GLN A 75 9.29 7.66 5.78
CA GLN A 75 9.68 7.05 7.05
C GLN A 75 8.49 6.31 7.68
N TYR A 76 7.32 6.95 7.74
CA TYR A 76 6.09 6.30 8.21
C TYR A 76 5.80 5.00 7.43
N VAL A 77 5.80 5.04 6.10
CA VAL A 77 5.55 3.84 5.29
C VAL A 77 6.58 2.74 5.59
N SER A 78 7.86 3.10 5.77
CA SER A 78 8.93 2.15 6.07
C SER A 78 8.75 1.41 7.40
N GLU A 79 8.12 2.06 8.39
CA GLU A 79 7.84 1.49 9.70
C GLU A 79 6.59 0.58 9.68
N HIS A 80 5.74 0.75 8.67
CA HIS A 80 4.48 0.04 8.47
C HIS A 80 4.58 -1.13 7.48
N PHE A 81 5.78 -1.39 6.96
CA PHE A 81 6.08 -2.56 6.13
C PHE A 81 7.23 -3.36 6.72
N ALA A 82 7.06 -4.67 6.85
CA ALA A 82 8.09 -5.54 7.42
C ALA A 82 8.16 -6.90 6.73
N LEU A 83 9.39 -7.41 6.65
CA LEU A 83 9.71 -8.72 6.09
C LEU A 83 10.47 -9.56 7.12
N THR A 84 10.11 -10.83 7.22
CA THR A 84 10.94 -11.83 7.89
C THR A 84 11.07 -13.08 7.03
N THR A 85 12.08 -13.89 7.30
CA THR A 85 12.16 -15.26 6.78
C THR A 85 11.06 -16.12 7.42
N LEU A 86 10.78 -17.29 6.85
CA LEU A 86 9.85 -18.25 7.46
C LEU A 86 10.30 -18.73 8.86
N LYS A 87 11.58 -18.54 9.21
CA LYS A 87 12.14 -18.83 10.54
C LYS A 87 11.95 -17.67 11.54
N GLY A 88 11.39 -16.54 11.10
CA GLY A 88 11.18 -15.36 11.92
C GLY A 88 12.38 -14.40 11.98
N GLU A 89 13.43 -14.62 11.18
CA GLU A 89 14.58 -13.72 11.12
C GLU A 89 14.21 -12.45 10.35
N ALA A 90 14.45 -11.28 10.93
CA ALA A 90 14.12 -10.01 10.30
C ALA A 90 14.99 -9.75 9.06
N ILE A 91 14.34 -9.34 7.97
CA ILE A 91 15.01 -8.81 6.78
C ILE A 91 14.94 -7.29 6.89
N THR A 92 15.99 -6.68 7.43
CA THR A 92 16.04 -5.24 7.68
C THR A 92 16.10 -4.46 6.37
N LEU A 93 15.01 -3.80 6.05
CA LEU A 93 14.87 -2.94 4.89
C LEU A 93 15.43 -1.54 5.16
N SER A 94 16.33 -1.07 4.31
CA SER A 94 16.80 0.32 4.28
C SER A 94 15.85 1.17 3.46
N LEU A 95 15.41 2.30 4.01
CA LEU A 95 14.66 3.31 3.25
C LEU A 95 15.60 4.00 2.26
N VAL A 96 15.25 3.93 0.98
CA VAL A 96 15.98 4.61 -0.11
C VAL A 96 15.45 6.03 -0.29
N GLY A 97 14.12 6.21 -0.21
CA GLY A 97 13.49 7.52 -0.31
C GLY A 97 12.04 7.44 -0.81
N GLY A 98 11.48 8.60 -1.10
CA GLY A 98 10.15 8.72 -1.70
C GLY A 98 10.14 9.66 -2.90
N GLN A 99 9.17 9.46 -3.78
CA GLN A 99 9.07 10.22 -5.02
C GLN A 99 7.61 10.54 -5.36
N LEU A 100 7.34 11.81 -5.60
CA LEU A 100 6.09 12.23 -6.23
C LEU A 100 6.18 12.01 -7.74
N GLU A 101 5.29 11.19 -8.29
CA GLU A 101 5.22 10.92 -9.73
C GLU A 101 3.76 10.90 -10.20
N GLY A 102 3.39 11.92 -10.98
CA GLY A 102 2.03 12.09 -11.46
C GLY A 102 1.02 12.15 -10.31
N ARG A 103 0.11 11.17 -10.26
CA ARG A 103 -0.94 11.09 -9.22
C ARG A 103 -0.56 10.20 -8.03
N PHE A 104 0.68 9.71 -7.99
CA PHE A 104 1.13 8.76 -6.98
C PHE A 104 2.30 9.31 -6.20
N PHE A 105 2.36 8.93 -4.93
CA PHE A 105 3.55 9.02 -4.13
C PHE A 105 4.13 7.62 -3.96
N TRP A 106 5.41 7.47 -4.29
CA TRP A 106 6.15 6.24 -4.18
C TRP A 106 7.06 6.28 -2.96
N VAL A 107 7.24 5.13 -2.31
CA VAL A 107 8.25 4.92 -1.26
C VAL A 107 9.06 3.68 -1.61
N TYR A 108 10.38 3.78 -1.50
CA TYR A 108 11.31 2.74 -1.90
C TYR A 108 12.12 2.25 -0.72
N GLN A 109 12.17 0.94 -0.52
CA GLN A 109 13.05 0.29 0.44
C GLN A 109 13.83 -0.82 -0.25
N GLU A 110 14.97 -1.21 0.30
CA GLU A 110 15.74 -2.35 -0.18
C GLU A 110 16.44 -3.13 0.93
N ALA A 111 16.75 -4.39 0.66
CA ALA A 111 17.62 -5.21 1.51
C ALA A 111 18.38 -6.21 0.65
N PRO A 112 19.60 -6.63 1.03
CA PRO A 112 20.26 -7.75 0.39
C PRO A 112 19.40 -9.03 0.44
N ILE A 113 19.39 -9.81 -0.64
CA ILE A 113 18.70 -11.11 -0.67
C ILE A 113 19.43 -12.08 0.28
N PRO A 114 18.75 -12.67 1.29
CA PRO A 114 19.35 -13.68 2.14
C PRO A 114 19.78 -14.92 1.34
N ALA A 115 20.93 -15.50 1.69
CA ALA A 115 21.52 -16.63 0.95
C ALA A 115 20.58 -17.85 0.85
N GLU A 116 19.83 -18.13 1.92
CA GLU A 116 18.80 -19.16 1.94
C GLU A 116 17.43 -18.52 2.22
N LEU A 117 16.61 -18.42 1.18
CA LEU A 117 15.26 -17.87 1.30
C LEU A 117 14.23 -18.80 0.65
N GLN A 118 13.48 -19.50 1.49
CA GLN A 118 12.42 -20.44 1.06
C GLN A 118 11.04 -19.77 0.96
N GLY A 119 10.92 -18.56 1.50
CA GLY A 119 9.66 -17.82 1.60
C GLY A 119 9.81 -16.56 2.43
N LEU A 120 8.72 -15.83 2.58
CA LEU A 120 8.63 -14.60 3.36
C LEU A 120 7.42 -14.66 4.28
N CYS A 121 7.57 -14.07 5.46
CA CYS A 121 6.45 -13.50 6.20
C CYS A 121 6.46 -11.99 5.97
N ILE A 122 5.30 -11.42 5.68
CA ILE A 122 5.12 -10.03 5.29
C ILE A 122 4.05 -9.41 6.19
N LYS A 123 4.30 -8.16 6.62
CA LYS A 123 3.31 -7.29 7.26
C LYS A 123 3.22 -5.99 6.47
N GLN A 124 2.00 -5.50 6.23
CA GLN A 124 1.75 -4.22 5.59
C GLN A 124 0.44 -3.61 6.12
N ASP A 125 0.53 -2.61 6.99
CA ASP A 125 -0.62 -1.95 7.62
C ASP A 125 -0.63 -0.41 7.44
N ALA A 126 0.19 0.12 6.54
CA ALA A 126 0.27 1.55 6.25
C ALA A 126 -1.13 2.14 5.96
N LEU A 127 -1.44 3.24 6.63
CA LEU A 127 -2.70 4.01 6.56
C LEU A 127 -3.97 3.28 7.02
N GLN A 128 -3.92 2.00 7.38
CA GLN A 128 -5.11 1.26 7.85
C GLN A 128 -5.61 1.76 9.22
N VAL A 129 -4.72 2.35 10.03
CA VAL A 129 -5.12 3.00 11.29
C VAL A 129 -6.04 4.21 11.04
N LEU A 130 -5.84 4.92 9.92
CA LEU A 130 -6.67 6.05 9.52
C LEU A 130 -7.95 5.58 8.81
N TRP A 131 -7.82 4.54 7.98
CA TRP A 131 -8.93 3.98 7.21
C TRP A 131 -9.03 2.46 7.43
N PRO A 132 -9.80 2.00 8.41
CA PRO A 132 -9.92 0.57 8.72
C PRO A 132 -10.49 -0.30 7.58
N ALA A 133 -11.15 0.32 6.60
CA ALA A 133 -11.66 -0.34 5.40
C ALA A 133 -10.64 -0.39 4.23
N GLN A 134 -9.47 0.23 4.39
CA GLN A 134 -8.41 0.20 3.38
C GLN A 134 -7.86 -1.21 3.20
N VAL A 135 -7.61 -1.58 1.94
CA VAL A 135 -6.92 -2.83 1.58
C VAL A 135 -5.55 -2.51 0.98
N ASN A 136 -4.50 -3.11 1.52
CA ASN A 136 -3.16 -3.02 0.99
C ASN A 136 -2.82 -4.32 0.25
N THR A 137 -2.42 -4.22 -1.01
CA THR A 137 -2.00 -5.38 -1.80
C THR A 137 -0.48 -5.42 -1.93
N VAL A 138 0.13 -6.58 -1.73
CA VAL A 138 1.56 -6.81 -1.93
C VAL A 138 1.74 -7.86 -3.02
N ASN A 139 2.41 -7.47 -4.11
CA ASN A 139 2.81 -8.37 -5.18
C ASN A 139 4.26 -8.78 -5.01
N ILE A 140 4.55 -10.07 -5.15
CA ILE A 140 5.89 -10.63 -5.00
C ILE A 140 6.32 -11.18 -6.36
N GLU A 141 7.43 -10.66 -6.88
CA GLU A 141 7.94 -10.88 -8.23
C GLU A 141 9.42 -11.31 -8.20
N GLY A 142 9.90 -11.99 -9.23
CA GLY A 142 11.31 -12.41 -9.35
C GLY A 142 11.64 -13.79 -8.74
N ARG A 143 10.63 -14.54 -8.28
CA ARG A 143 10.77 -15.93 -7.78
C ARG A 143 9.76 -16.87 -8.46
N GLY A 144 9.60 -16.75 -9.78
CA GLY A 144 8.62 -17.49 -10.57
C GLY A 144 7.34 -16.68 -10.85
N GLU A 145 6.18 -17.32 -10.75
CA GLU A 145 4.88 -16.64 -10.93
C GLU A 145 4.65 -15.56 -9.86
N VAL A 146 3.91 -14.51 -10.24
CA VAL A 146 3.56 -13.43 -9.32
C VAL A 146 2.63 -13.96 -8.23
N LYS A 147 3.06 -13.86 -6.97
CA LYS A 147 2.24 -14.17 -5.80
C LYS A 147 1.68 -12.86 -5.23
N SER A 148 0.42 -12.84 -4.81
CA SER A 148 -0.25 -11.63 -4.30
C SER A 148 -0.84 -11.88 -2.92
N LEU A 149 -0.62 -10.96 -1.99
CA LEU A 149 -1.21 -10.94 -0.66
C LEU A 149 -2.06 -9.68 -0.48
N SER A 150 -3.19 -9.79 0.21
CA SER A 150 -4.05 -8.65 0.56
C SER A 150 -4.14 -8.51 2.07
N PHE A 151 -3.95 -7.29 2.56
CA PHE A 151 -3.97 -6.95 3.97
C PHE A 151 -5.13 -5.99 4.22
N ASP A 152 -6.03 -6.37 5.12
CA ASP A 152 -7.07 -5.50 5.69
C ASP A 152 -6.82 -5.29 7.20
N SER A 153 -7.71 -4.56 7.87
CA SER A 153 -7.60 -4.27 9.31
C SER A 153 -7.64 -5.49 10.24
N LYS A 154 -7.98 -6.68 9.73
CA LYS A 154 -7.99 -7.95 10.48
C LYS A 154 -6.77 -8.81 10.17
N THR A 155 -5.95 -8.38 9.21
CA THR A 155 -4.83 -9.14 8.68
C THR A 155 -3.53 -8.67 9.33
N GLY A 156 -2.87 -9.57 10.05
CA GLY A 156 -1.54 -9.33 10.61
C GLY A 156 -0.44 -9.75 9.65
N TRP A 157 0.49 -10.57 10.15
CA TRP A 157 1.49 -11.23 9.31
C TRP A 157 0.86 -12.26 8.39
N GLN A 158 1.28 -12.27 7.13
CA GLN A 158 0.95 -13.32 6.16
C GLN A 158 2.23 -13.96 5.65
N GLN A 159 2.16 -15.25 5.33
CA GLN A 159 3.31 -16.02 4.85
C GLN A 159 3.09 -16.51 3.42
N LEU A 160 4.19 -16.66 2.68
CA LEU A 160 4.25 -17.38 1.43
C LEU A 160 5.59 -18.10 1.30
N SER A 161 5.59 -19.21 0.57
CA SER A 161 6.81 -19.92 0.16
C SER A 161 7.09 -19.65 -1.32
N PHE A 162 8.32 -19.84 -1.77
CA PHE A 162 8.70 -19.75 -3.18
C PHE A 162 8.52 -21.07 -3.90
#